data_AF-A0A5D0G6F9-F1
#
_entry.id   AF-A0A5D0G6F9-F1
#
_cell.length_a   1.000
_cell.length_b   1.000
_cell.length_c   1.000
_cell.angle_alpha   90.00
_cell.angle_beta   90.00
_cell.angle_gamma   90.00
#
_symmetry.space_group_name_H-M   'P 1'
#
loop_
_entity.id
_entity.type
_entity.pdbx_description
1 polymer ?
#
loop_
_entity_poly.entity_id
_entity_poly.type
_entity_poly.pdbx_seq_one_letter_code
_entity_poly.pdbx_strand_id
1 'polypeptide(L)'
;MKKIQALFIVTFLFSMSSAFSQDLNSEREIRRQAAKVDTVYTVQERANIEQWFYERVNEMHLSNDKREEYDTIVYSNIFEMSRLNDKDKDYSIDEIHVKFDAIVDKMNAELKQILTTEQYINHLENFNEIVRSIYHKYGWEDEN
;
A
#
# COMPACT_ATOMS: atom_id res chain seq x y z
N MET A 1 12.56 21.91 62.11
CA MET A 1 12.84 21.27 60.81
C MET A 1 11.63 20.45 60.32
N LYS A 2 10.46 21.06 60.14
CA LYS A 2 9.23 20.38 59.65
C LYS A 2 8.62 21.01 58.38
N LYS A 3 9.22 22.11 57.89
CA LYS A 3 8.73 22.86 56.72
C LYS A 3 9.43 22.50 55.40
N ILE A 4 10.59 21.83 55.46
CA ILE A 4 11.35 21.41 54.26
C ILE A 4 10.76 20.12 53.67
N GLN A 5 10.18 19.24 54.50
CA GLN A 5 9.58 17.98 54.05
C GLN A 5 8.28 18.19 53.23
N ALA A 6 7.56 19.28 53.47
CA ALA A 6 6.37 19.62 52.69
C ALA A 6 6.70 20.16 51.28
N LEU A 7 7.90 20.72 51.08
CA LEU A 7 8.31 21.30 49.80
C LEU A 7 8.68 20.23 48.76
N PHE A 8 9.13 19.05 49.20
CA PHE A 8 9.51 17.96 48.29
C PHE A 8 8.32 17.15 47.76
N ILE A 9 7.18 17.18 48.45
CA ILE A 9 5.99 16.41 48.05
C ILE A 9 5.18 17.14 46.97
N VAL A 10 5.23 18.48 46.93
CA VAL A 10 4.48 19.28 45.93
C VAL A 10 5.16 19.23 44.55
N THR A 11 6.49 19.13 44.49
CA THR A 11 7.23 19.13 43.21
C THR A 11 7.14 17.77 42.48
N PHE A 12 6.86 16.67 43.19
CA PHE A 12 6.75 15.34 42.58
C PHE A 12 5.39 15.09 41.90
N LEU A 13 4.36 15.88 42.22
CA LEU A 13 3.01 15.72 41.66
C LEU A 13 2.78 16.49 40.35
N PHE A 14 3.71 17.35 39.94
CA PHE A 14 3.53 18.21 38.75
C PHE A 14 4.23 17.71 37.48
N SER A 15 4.97 16.60 37.54
CA SER A 15 5.75 16.09 36.40
C SER A 15 5.11 14.93 35.63
N MET A 16 3.92 14.45 36.02
CA MET A 16 3.26 13.29 35.37
C MET A 16 2.25 13.62 34.25
N SER A 17 2.02 14.88 33.90
CA SER A 17 1.02 15.26 32.88
C SER A 17 1.56 15.41 31.44
N SER A 18 2.78 14.95 31.15
CA SER A 18 3.34 14.97 29.78
C SER A 18 3.38 13.58 29.12
N ALA A 19 2.37 12.76 29.38
CA ALA A 19 2.17 11.49 28.69
C ALA A 19 0.98 11.61 27.72
N PHE A 20 1.27 11.40 26.43
CA PHE A 20 0.34 11.16 25.33
C PHE A 20 -0.44 12.35 24.75
N SER A 21 0.28 13.23 24.06
CA SER A 21 -0.17 13.62 22.72
C SER A 21 0.66 12.83 21.71
N GLN A 22 0.41 11.52 21.61
CA GLN A 22 0.84 10.81 20.41
C GLN A 22 0.04 11.40 19.27
N ASP A 23 0.75 12.08 18.37
CA ASP A 23 0.27 12.54 17.07
C ASP A 23 -0.08 11.32 16.21
N LEU A 24 -1.18 10.65 16.56
CA LEU A 24 -1.88 9.75 15.68
C LEU A 24 -2.58 10.66 14.69
N ASN A 25 -1.86 11.03 13.62
CA ASN A 25 -2.42 11.64 12.43
C ASN A 25 -3.82 11.09 12.22
N SER A 26 -4.86 11.92 12.37
CA SER A 26 -6.24 11.46 12.22
C SER A 26 -6.37 10.73 10.88
N GLU A 27 -7.23 9.74 10.72
CA GLU A 27 -7.38 9.07 9.41
C GLU A 27 -7.65 10.08 8.26
N ARG A 28 -8.19 11.25 8.59
CA ARG A 28 -8.36 12.39 7.68
C ARG A 28 -7.02 13.06 7.30
N GLU A 29 -6.10 13.19 8.25
CA GLU A 29 -4.73 13.66 8.06
C GLU A 29 -3.93 12.67 7.20
N ILE A 30 -4.02 11.36 7.49
CA ILE A 30 -3.40 10.28 6.69
C ILE A 30 -3.97 10.31 5.27
N ARG A 31 -5.29 10.40 5.11
CA ARG A 31 -5.94 10.55 3.79
C ARG A 31 -5.50 11.81 3.05
N ARG A 32 -5.28 12.92 3.77
CA ARG A 32 -4.73 14.17 3.20
C ARG A 32 -3.26 14.04 2.81
N GLN A 33 -2.45 13.31 3.58
CA GLN A 33 -1.05 13.04 3.24
C GLN A 33 -0.95 12.08 2.05
N ALA A 34 -1.79 11.04 1.98
CA ALA A 34 -1.90 10.17 0.81
C ALA A 34 -2.39 10.91 -0.45
N ALA A 35 -3.18 11.99 -0.29
CA ALA A 35 -3.57 12.88 -1.39
C ALA A 35 -2.48 13.91 -1.77
N LYS A 36 -1.44 14.09 -0.93
CA LYS A 36 -0.25 14.90 -1.26
C LYS A 36 0.81 14.10 -2.02
N VAL A 37 0.76 12.78 -1.94
CA VAL A 37 1.50 11.88 -2.82
C VAL A 37 0.77 11.90 -4.16
N ASP A 38 1.49 12.26 -5.22
CA ASP A 38 0.95 12.14 -6.56
C ASP A 38 0.61 10.66 -6.76
N THR A 39 -0.62 10.31 -7.10
CA THR A 39 -1.03 8.91 -7.23
C THR A 39 -1.78 8.76 -8.53
N VAL A 40 -1.49 7.69 -9.28
CA VAL A 40 -2.13 7.37 -10.56
C VAL A 40 -3.65 7.39 -10.47
N TYR A 41 -4.18 6.87 -9.35
CA TYR A 41 -5.59 6.76 -9.08
C TYR A 41 -6.00 7.74 -7.99
N THR A 42 -7.18 8.32 -8.11
CA THR A 42 -7.87 8.99 -7.00
C THR A 42 -8.21 7.99 -5.89
N VAL A 43 -8.51 8.49 -4.69
CA VAL A 43 -8.95 7.66 -3.55
C VAL A 43 -10.16 6.79 -3.91
N GLN A 44 -11.13 7.34 -4.65
CA GLN A 44 -12.34 6.59 -5.02
C GLN A 44 -12.03 5.51 -6.07
N GLU A 45 -11.19 5.80 -7.06
CA GLU A 45 -10.76 4.79 -8.04
C GLU A 45 -10.04 3.63 -7.35
N ARG A 46 -9.14 3.91 -6.40
CA ARG A 46 -8.46 2.86 -5.63
C ARG A 46 -9.44 1.97 -4.87
N ALA A 47 -10.38 2.57 -4.15
CA ALA A 47 -11.38 1.80 -3.41
C ALA A 47 -12.22 0.89 -4.33
N ASN A 48 -12.57 1.38 -5.52
CA ASN A 48 -13.30 0.59 -6.51
C ASN A 48 -12.45 -0.58 -7.07
N ILE A 49 -11.17 -0.32 -7.36
CA ILE A 49 -10.22 -1.34 -7.85
C ILE A 49 -9.98 -2.40 -6.77
N GLU A 50 -9.76 -1.98 -5.52
CA GLU A 50 -9.58 -2.88 -4.37
C GLU A 50 -10.78 -3.80 -4.18
N GLN A 51 -12.00 -3.25 -4.20
CA GLN A 51 -13.23 -4.04 -4.09
C GLN A 51 -13.38 -5.02 -5.25
N TRP A 52 -13.19 -4.57 -6.49
CA TRP A 52 -13.27 -5.42 -7.67
C TRP A 52 -12.23 -6.55 -7.64
N PHE A 53 -11.00 -6.23 -7.26
CA PHE A 53 -9.92 -7.22 -7.19
C PHE A 53 -10.16 -8.23 -6.07
N TYR A 54 -10.67 -7.78 -4.92
CA TYR A 54 -11.08 -8.67 -3.83
C TYR A 54 -12.12 -9.70 -4.29
N GLU A 55 -13.13 -9.29 -5.05
CA GLU A 55 -14.15 -10.18 -5.61
C GLU A 55 -13.55 -11.21 -6.57
N ARG A 56 -12.66 -10.77 -7.47
CA ARG A 56 -11.95 -11.67 -8.40
C ARG A 56 -11.06 -12.68 -7.69
N VAL A 57 -10.36 -12.28 -6.63
CA VAL A 57 -9.53 -13.20 -5.83
C VAL A 57 -10.40 -14.22 -5.08
N ASN A 58 -11.62 -13.85 -4.66
CA ASN A 58 -12.55 -14.81 -4.04
C ASN A 58 -12.99 -15.92 -5.02
N GLU A 59 -13.11 -15.60 -6.31
CA GLU A 59 -13.43 -16.57 -7.38
C GLU A 59 -12.29 -17.57 -7.65
N MET A 60 -11.07 -17.27 -7.18
CA MET A 60 -9.93 -18.21 -7.28
C MET A 60 -10.00 -19.35 -6.24
N HIS A 61 -10.93 -19.29 -5.29
CA HIS A 61 -11.18 -20.31 -4.27
C HIS A 61 -9.89 -20.77 -3.55
N LEU A 62 -9.03 -19.81 -3.19
CA LEU A 62 -7.82 -20.09 -2.41
C LEU A 62 -8.18 -20.66 -1.04
N SER A 63 -7.38 -21.59 -0.53
CA SER A 63 -7.43 -21.94 0.91
C SER A 63 -6.99 -20.74 1.74
N ASN A 64 -7.37 -20.68 3.02
CA ASN A 64 -7.01 -19.56 3.90
C ASN A 64 -5.50 -19.29 3.93
N ASP A 65 -4.68 -20.34 4.09
CA ASP A 65 -3.23 -20.21 4.13
C ASP A 65 -2.67 -19.66 2.80
N LYS A 66 -3.17 -20.16 1.65
CA LYS A 66 -2.78 -19.66 0.33
C LYS A 66 -3.27 -18.24 0.08
N ARG A 67 -4.43 -17.87 0.64
CA ARG A 67 -5.00 -16.52 0.53
C ARG A 67 -4.13 -15.52 1.28
N GLU A 68 -3.70 -15.84 2.49
CA GLU A 68 -2.81 -14.99 3.27
C GLU A 68 -1.47 -14.78 2.56
N GLU A 69 -0.87 -15.85 2.03
CA GLU A 69 0.38 -15.78 1.27
C GLU A 69 0.22 -14.98 -0.03
N TYR A 70 -0.86 -15.22 -0.78
CA TYR A 70 -1.21 -14.47 -1.99
C TYR A 70 -1.37 -12.97 -1.70
N ASP A 71 -2.17 -12.62 -0.69
CA ASP A 71 -2.42 -11.23 -0.31
C ASP A 71 -1.12 -10.55 0.13
N THR A 72 -0.26 -11.26 0.87
CA THR A 72 1.06 -10.75 1.27
C THR A 72 1.93 -10.40 0.08
N ILE A 73 2.03 -11.30 -0.91
CA ILE A 73 2.82 -11.07 -2.13
C ILE A 73 2.24 -9.91 -2.93
N VAL A 74 0.92 -9.90 -3.18
CA VAL A 74 0.28 -8.87 -4.00
C VAL A 74 0.39 -7.49 -3.33
N TYR A 75 0.02 -7.35 -2.06
CA TYR A 75 0.05 -6.04 -1.40
C TYR A 75 1.46 -5.50 -1.20
N SER A 76 2.45 -6.37 -0.97
CA SER A 76 3.86 -5.97 -0.92
C SER A 76 4.31 -5.35 -2.25
N ASN A 77 3.99 -6.01 -3.37
CA ASN A 77 4.35 -5.52 -4.70
C ASN A 77 3.52 -4.27 -5.10
N ILE A 78 2.23 -4.20 -4.77
CA ILE A 78 1.41 -2.98 -4.97
C ILE A 78 1.98 -1.78 -4.19
N PHE A 79 2.42 -2.01 -2.95
CA PHE A 79 3.06 -0.97 -2.16
C PHE A 79 4.35 -0.50 -2.85
N GLU A 80 5.18 -1.41 -3.36
CA GLU A 80 6.38 -1.06 -4.13
C GLU A 80 6.03 -0.23 -5.38
N MET A 81 5.01 -0.64 -6.15
CA MET A 81 4.53 0.10 -7.33
C MET A 81 4.05 1.51 -6.96
N SER A 82 3.31 1.66 -5.86
CA SER A 82 2.74 2.94 -5.42
C SER A 82 3.79 3.99 -5.07
N ARG A 83 5.03 3.56 -4.83
CA ARG A 83 6.15 4.41 -4.42
C ARG A 83 7.08 4.79 -5.57
N LEU A 84 6.81 4.30 -6.78
CA LEU A 84 7.65 4.61 -7.94
C LEU A 84 7.63 6.10 -8.30
N ASN A 85 6.56 6.81 -7.99
CA ASN A 85 6.43 8.25 -8.20
C ASN A 85 6.69 9.08 -6.93
N ASP A 86 7.23 8.47 -5.88
CA ASP A 86 7.65 9.19 -4.69
C ASP A 86 8.68 10.27 -5.09
N LYS A 87 8.51 11.49 -4.54
CA LYS A 87 9.36 12.65 -4.86
C LYS A 87 10.83 12.46 -4.52
N ASP A 88 11.17 11.50 -3.66
CA ASP A 88 12.54 11.19 -3.27
C ASP A 88 13.27 10.27 -4.27
N LYS A 89 12.56 9.71 -5.26
CA LYS A 89 13.13 8.80 -6.27
C LYS A 89 13.67 9.50 -7.50
N ASP A 90 13.11 10.65 -7.87
CA ASP A 90 13.49 11.44 -9.05
C ASP A 90 13.51 10.62 -10.36
N TYR A 91 12.61 9.65 -10.49
CA TYR A 91 12.48 8.84 -11.70
C TYR A 91 11.72 9.59 -12.79
N SER A 92 12.19 9.44 -14.03
CA SER A 92 11.43 9.79 -15.22
C SER A 92 10.24 8.84 -15.43
N ILE A 93 9.29 9.23 -16.27
CA ILE A 93 8.12 8.40 -16.61
C ILE A 93 8.54 7.07 -17.24
N ASP A 94 9.56 7.07 -18.10
CA ASP A 94 10.08 5.85 -18.73
C ASP A 94 10.76 4.93 -17.69
N GLU A 95 11.47 5.49 -16.72
CA GLU A 95 12.05 4.70 -15.61
C GLU A 95 10.97 4.12 -14.69
N ILE A 96 9.88 4.86 -14.46
CA ILE A 96 8.71 4.38 -13.73
C ILE A 96 8.08 3.19 -14.48
N HIS A 97 7.95 3.27 -15.81
CA HIS A 97 7.42 2.18 -16.65
C HIS A 97 8.26 0.91 -16.50
N VAL A 98 9.57 1.00 -16.74
CA VAL A 98 10.49 -0.14 -16.65
C VAL A 98 10.47 -0.77 -15.26
N LYS A 99 10.41 0.04 -14.20
CA LYS A 99 10.35 -0.46 -12.82
C LYS A 99 9.00 -1.07 -12.49
N PHE A 100 7.92 -0.48 -12.98
CA PHE A 100 6.58 -1.02 -12.81
C PHE A 100 6.48 -2.42 -13.41
N ASP A 101 6.93 -2.59 -14.66
CA ASP A 101 6.97 -3.89 -15.34
C ASP A 101 7.82 -4.91 -14.58
N ALA A 102 8.99 -4.50 -14.08
CA ALA A 102 9.85 -5.38 -13.29
C ALA A 102 9.17 -5.87 -11.99
N ILE A 103 8.37 -5.03 -11.33
CA ILE A 103 7.61 -5.42 -10.14
C ILE A 103 6.47 -6.37 -10.51
N VAL A 104 5.76 -6.11 -11.62
CA VAL A 104 4.72 -7.02 -12.14
C VAL A 104 5.29 -8.40 -12.44
N ASP A 105 6.42 -8.46 -13.15
CA ASP A 105 7.10 -9.72 -13.49
C ASP A 105 7.54 -10.49 -12.26
N LYS A 106 8.12 -9.79 -11.27
CA LYS A 106 8.51 -10.38 -9.99
C LYS A 106 7.30 -10.96 -9.25
N MET A 107 6.22 -10.19 -9.10
CA MET A 107 4.99 -10.63 -8.45
C MET A 107 4.41 -11.87 -9.15
N ASN A 108 4.34 -11.85 -10.48
CA ASN A 108 3.86 -12.96 -11.28
C ASN A 108 4.75 -14.21 -11.09
N ALA A 109 6.06 -14.05 -10.98
CA ALA A 109 6.99 -15.16 -10.74
C ALA A 109 6.83 -15.75 -9.34
N GLU A 110 6.63 -14.92 -8.31
CA GLU A 110 6.38 -15.34 -6.93
C GLU A 110 5.05 -16.11 -6.83
N LEU A 111 3.97 -15.55 -7.39
CA LEU A 111 2.64 -16.16 -7.34
C LEU A 111 2.54 -17.48 -8.10
N LYS A 112 3.30 -17.62 -9.19
CA LYS A 112 3.39 -18.88 -9.95
C LYS A 112 3.87 -20.06 -9.10
N GLN A 113 4.64 -19.80 -8.05
CA GLN A 113 5.19 -20.85 -7.18
C GLN A 113 4.16 -21.40 -6.19
N ILE A 114 3.15 -20.60 -5.82
CA ILE A 114 2.19 -20.94 -4.75
C ILE A 114 0.81 -21.31 -5.29
N LEU A 115 0.45 -20.80 -6.46
CA LEU A 115 -0.85 -21.00 -7.09
C LEU A 115 -0.87 -22.28 -7.94
N THR A 116 -2.06 -22.88 -8.08
CA THR A 116 -2.27 -23.88 -9.14
C THR A 116 -2.26 -23.20 -10.51
N THR A 117 -2.15 -23.98 -11.58
CA THR A 117 -2.21 -23.43 -12.94
C THR A 117 -3.47 -22.60 -13.19
N GLU A 118 -4.64 -23.08 -12.77
CA GLU A 118 -5.91 -22.38 -12.94
C GLU A 118 -5.97 -21.07 -12.13
N GLN A 119 -5.56 -21.12 -10.87
CA GLN A 119 -5.48 -19.93 -10.01
C GLN A 119 -4.50 -18.90 -10.57
N TYR A 120 -3.37 -19.35 -11.10
CA TYR A 120 -2.38 -18.48 -11.71
C TYR A 120 -2.90 -17.83 -13.00
N ILE A 121 -3.61 -18.57 -13.85
CA ILE A 121 -4.26 -18.00 -15.03
C ILE A 121 -5.27 -16.92 -14.62
N ASN A 122 -6.14 -17.22 -13.64
CA ASN A 122 -7.10 -16.23 -13.13
C ASN A 122 -6.38 -15.00 -12.54
N HIS A 123 -5.26 -15.17 -11.83
CA HIS A 123 -4.47 -14.05 -11.36
C HIS A 123 -3.97 -13.18 -12.52
N LEU A 124 -3.35 -13.80 -13.54
CA LEU A 124 -2.83 -13.08 -14.69
C LEU A 124 -3.94 -12.31 -15.41
N GLU A 125 -5.10 -12.93 -15.64
CA GLU A 125 -6.24 -12.27 -16.30
C GLU A 125 -6.71 -11.06 -15.49
N ASN A 126 -6.94 -11.24 -14.18
CA ASN A 126 -7.48 -10.18 -13.33
C ASN A 126 -6.47 -9.05 -13.07
N PHE A 127 -5.21 -9.39 -12.79
CA PHE A 127 -4.21 -8.37 -12.49
C PHE A 127 -3.78 -7.61 -13.76
N ASN A 128 -3.80 -8.27 -14.93
CA ASN A 128 -3.52 -7.58 -16.19
C ASN A 128 -4.56 -6.49 -16.53
N GLU A 129 -5.80 -6.58 -16.05
CA GLU A 129 -6.74 -5.46 -16.18
C GLU A 129 -6.26 -4.21 -15.43
N ILE A 130 -5.69 -4.39 -14.24
CA ILE A 130 -5.13 -3.30 -13.45
C ILE A 130 -3.89 -2.74 -14.15
N VAL A 131 -3.02 -3.62 -14.66
CA VAL A 131 -1.82 -3.24 -15.44
C VAL A 131 -2.21 -2.41 -16.66
N ARG A 132 -3.17 -2.88 -17.47
CA ARG A 132 -3.67 -2.13 -18.64
C ARG A 132 -4.25 -0.78 -18.25
N SER A 133 -5.03 -0.71 -17.16
CA SER A 133 -5.56 0.55 -16.66
C SER A 133 -4.46 1.54 -16.23
N ILE A 134 -3.34 1.04 -15.67
CA ILE A 134 -2.17 1.87 -15.32
C ILE A 134 -1.46 2.37 -16.59
N TYR A 135 -1.24 1.48 -17.55
CA TYR A 135 -0.67 1.84 -18.85
C TYR A 135 -1.48 2.95 -19.53
N HIS A 136 -2.81 2.82 -19.55
CA HIS A 136 -3.72 3.82 -20.08
C HIS A 136 -3.54 5.18 -19.40
N LYS A 137 -3.49 5.20 -18.06
CA LYS A 137 -3.38 6.44 -17.29
C LYS A 137 -2.04 7.15 -17.45
N TYR A 138 -0.95 6.40 -17.65
CA TYR A 138 0.37 6.97 -17.94
C TYR A 138 0.61 7.26 -19.41
N GLY A 139 -0.22 6.73 -20.32
CA GLY A 139 0.00 6.83 -21.76
C GLY A 139 1.14 5.94 -22.25
N TRP A 140 1.37 4.79 -21.62
CA TRP A 140 2.35 3.78 -22.06
C TRP A 140 1.79 2.80 -23.08
N GLU A 141 0.55 2.99 -23.51
CA GLU A 141 -0.01 2.21 -24.61
C GLU A 141 0.77 2.53 -25.88
N ASP A 142 1.26 1.50 -26.57
CA ASP A 142 1.82 1.69 -27.91
C ASP A 142 0.76 2.36 -28.80
N GLU A 143 1.09 3.50 -29.42
CA GLU A 143 0.30 4.07 -30.52
C GLU A 143 0.31 3.05 -31.67
N ASN A 144 -0.70 2.19 -31.74
CA ASN A 144 -0.96 1.34 -32.91
C ASN A 144 -1.50 2.17 -34.07
#